data_AF-A0A6I1K9C4-F1
#
_entry.id   AF-A0A6I1K9C4-F1
#
_cell.length_a   1.000
_cell.length_b   1.000
_cell.length_c   1.000
_cell.angle_alpha   90.00
_cell.angle_beta   90.00
_cell.angle_gamma   90.00
#
_symmetry.space_group_name_H-M   'P 1'
#
loop_
_entity.id
_entity.type
_entity.pdbx_description
1 polymer ?
#
loop_
_entity_poly.entity_id
_entity_poly.type
_entity_poly.pdbx_seq_one_letter_code
_entity_poly.pdbx_strand_id
1 'polypeptide(L)'
;VQLPLTRKALGARFADLFRNYGVNPPPGRRPFEDALGFARHLEEHAAANGLEPAWALSILRYEAAKLEATWLKRRFVFRSLPHAVKKLAAWLAAGDVPEGSHQRFSPALWWRASASSRLRHWLG
;
A
#
# COMPACT_ATOMS: atom_id res chain seq x y z
N VAL A 1 -4.92 -10.94 4.38
CA VAL A 1 -4.18 -10.02 3.46
C VAL A 1 -3.46 -8.95 4.27
N GLN A 2 -2.17 -8.71 4.03
CA GLN A 2 -1.34 -7.77 4.79
C GLN A 2 -1.49 -6.28 4.37
N LEU A 3 -2.64 -5.91 3.81
CA LEU A 3 -2.96 -4.56 3.29
C LEU A 3 -4.23 -3.99 3.96
N PRO A 4 -4.24 -3.80 5.30
CA PRO A 4 -5.43 -3.41 6.04
C PRO A 4 -6.00 -2.04 5.64
N LEU A 5 -5.16 -1.04 5.40
CA LEU A 5 -5.63 0.30 5.02
C LEU A 5 -6.12 0.32 3.58
N THR A 6 -5.46 -0.40 2.68
CA THR A 6 -5.93 -0.55 1.30
C THR A 6 -7.30 -1.24 1.27
N ARG A 7 -7.49 -2.28 2.10
CA ARG A 7 -8.79 -2.96 2.22
C ARG A 7 -9.88 -2.00 2.71
N LYS A 8 -9.57 -1.15 3.69
CA LYS A 8 -10.52 -0.12 4.15
C LYS A 8 -10.81 0.91 3.05
N ALA A 9 -9.77 1.37 2.34
CA ALA A 9 -9.88 2.36 1.28
C ALA A 9 -10.73 1.90 0.09
N LEU A 10 -10.59 0.64 -0.31
CA LEU A 10 -11.31 0.06 -1.45
C LEU A 10 -12.64 -0.60 -1.05
N GLY A 11 -12.88 -0.81 0.25
CA GLY A 11 -14.10 -1.44 0.76
C GLY A 11 -14.40 -2.78 0.09
N ALA A 12 -15.63 -2.94 -0.40
CA ALA A 12 -16.08 -4.16 -1.10
C ALA A 12 -15.26 -4.45 -2.37
N ARG A 13 -14.84 -3.42 -3.11
CA ARG A 13 -14.05 -3.55 -4.35
C ARG A 13 -12.71 -4.23 -4.12
N PHE A 14 -12.17 -4.19 -2.89
CA PHE A 14 -10.95 -4.90 -2.54
C PHE A 14 -11.06 -6.39 -2.86
N ALA A 15 -12.17 -7.02 -2.47
CA ALA A 15 -12.38 -8.45 -2.65
C ALA A 15 -12.48 -8.82 -4.13
N ASP A 16 -13.15 -7.99 -4.93
CA ASP A 16 -13.32 -8.22 -6.37
C ASP A 16 -11.98 -8.08 -7.10
N LEU A 17 -11.22 -7.02 -6.81
CA LEU A 17 -9.89 -6.82 -7.38
C LEU A 17 -8.93 -7.93 -6.98
N PHE A 18 -8.96 -8.34 -5.71
CA PHE A 18 -8.11 -9.42 -5.21
C PHE A 18 -8.49 -10.77 -5.84
N ARG A 19 -9.79 -11.01 -6.07
CA ARG A 19 -10.26 -12.21 -6.79
C ARG A 19 -9.80 -12.20 -8.24
N ASN A 20 -9.88 -11.05 -8.93
CA ASN A 20 -9.42 -10.92 -10.32
C ASN A 20 -7.92 -11.18 -10.45
N TYR A 21 -7.11 -10.69 -9.49
CA TYR A 21 -5.69 -11.08 -9.38
C TYR A 21 -5.53 -12.59 -9.16
N GLY A 22 -6.36 -13.17 -8.30
CA GLY A 22 -6.38 -14.61 -7.96
C GLY A 22 -6.86 -15.55 -9.06
N VAL A 23 -7.26 -15.06 -10.25
CA VAL A 23 -7.60 -15.91 -11.40
C VAL A 23 -6.35 -16.46 -12.10
N ASN A 24 -5.19 -15.80 -12.00
CA ASN A 24 -3.88 -16.31 -12.48
C ASN A 24 -2.71 -15.82 -11.59
N PRO A 25 -2.71 -16.07 -10.28
CA PRO A 25 -1.62 -15.61 -9.43
C PRO A 25 -0.39 -16.49 -9.72
N PRO A 26 0.79 -15.92 -10.02
CA PRO A 26 2.01 -16.67 -9.78
C PRO A 26 1.99 -17.06 -8.29
N PRO A 27 2.17 -18.34 -7.94
CA PRO A 27 2.01 -18.78 -6.55
C PRO A 27 3.05 -18.08 -5.68
N GLY A 28 2.62 -17.07 -4.92
CA GLY A 28 3.38 -16.59 -3.78
C GLY A 28 3.42 -17.72 -2.77
N ARG A 29 4.62 -18.17 -2.39
CA ARG A 29 4.76 -19.23 -1.37
C ARG A 29 4.40 -18.70 0.02
N ARG A 30 4.29 -17.37 0.18
CA ARG A 30 4.06 -16.69 1.46
C ARG A 30 3.03 -15.55 1.32
N PRO A 31 2.19 -15.31 2.35
CA PRO A 31 1.14 -14.28 2.31
C PRO A 31 1.60 -12.84 2.01
N PHE A 32 2.87 -12.50 2.24
CA PHE A 32 3.41 -11.19 1.89
C PHE A 32 3.78 -11.08 0.40
N GLU A 33 4.13 -12.20 -0.24
CA GLU A 33 4.45 -12.25 -1.67
C GLU A 33 3.18 -12.00 -2.48
N ASP A 34 2.06 -12.59 -2.07
CA ASP A 34 0.75 -12.32 -2.66
C ASP A 34 0.33 -10.86 -2.48
N ALA A 35 0.56 -10.29 -1.30
CA ALA A 35 0.24 -8.88 -1.05
C ALA A 35 1.08 -7.93 -1.93
N LEU A 36 2.37 -8.24 -2.13
CA LEU A 36 3.24 -7.47 -3.02
C LEU A 36 2.91 -7.68 -4.50
N GLY A 37 2.58 -8.91 -4.90
CA GLY A 37 2.13 -9.24 -6.25
C GLY A 37 0.83 -8.54 -6.61
N PHE A 38 -0.14 -8.57 -5.70
CA PHE A 38 -1.38 -7.82 -5.81
C PHE A 38 -1.13 -6.30 -5.91
N ALA A 39 -0.22 -5.77 -5.10
CA ALA A 39 0.12 -4.34 -5.15
C ALA A 39 0.68 -3.93 -6.52
N ARG A 40 1.62 -4.73 -7.07
CA ARG A 40 2.18 -4.50 -8.41
C ARG A 40 1.13 -4.60 -9.50
N HIS A 41 0.29 -5.64 -9.44
CA HIS A 41 -0.80 -5.82 -10.39
C HIS A 41 -1.72 -4.59 -10.44
N LEU A 42 -2.13 -4.09 -9.27
CA LEU A 42 -2.96 -2.88 -9.20
C LEU A 42 -2.23 -1.62 -9.65
N GLU A 43 -0.93 -1.48 -9.41
CA GLU A 43 -0.15 -0.34 -9.92
C GLU A 43 -0.06 -0.34 -11.44
N GLU A 44 0.18 -1.50 -12.06
CA GLU A 44 0.27 -1.67 -13.51
C GLU A 44 -1.08 -1.47 -14.20
N HIS A 45 -2.18 -1.88 -13.55
CA HIS A 45 -3.53 -1.83 -14.12
C HIS A 45 -4.39 -0.73 -13.53
N ALA A 46 -3.80 0.23 -12.79
CA ALA A 46 -4.56 1.26 -12.07
C ALA A 46 -5.48 2.08 -12.99
N ALA A 47 -4.98 2.46 -14.16
CA ALA A 47 -5.73 3.21 -15.17
C ALA A 47 -6.87 2.38 -15.78
N ALA A 48 -6.63 1.08 -16.02
CA ALA A 48 -7.63 0.18 -16.59
C ALA A 48 -8.72 -0.20 -15.58
N ASN A 49 -8.38 -0.28 -14.29
CA ASN A 49 -9.28 -0.71 -13.22
C ASN A 49 -10.13 0.42 -12.63
N GLY A 50 -9.92 1.69 -13.03
CA GLY A 50 -10.64 2.84 -12.50
C GLY A 50 -10.62 2.85 -10.96
N LEU A 51 -9.42 2.80 -10.37
CA LEU A 51 -9.25 2.72 -8.93
C LEU A 51 -9.70 4.02 -8.27
N GLU A 52 -10.94 4.00 -7.80
CA GLU A 52 -11.52 5.04 -6.96
C GLU A 52 -11.64 4.54 -5.52
N PRO A 53 -11.26 5.36 -4.54
CA PRO A 53 -10.73 6.72 -4.72
C PRO A 53 -9.26 6.72 -5.20
N ALA A 54 -8.85 7.69 -6.03
CA ALA A 54 -7.48 7.76 -6.59
C ALA A 54 -6.36 7.70 -5.53
N TRP A 55 -6.62 8.19 -4.31
CA TRP A 55 -5.68 8.13 -3.19
C TRP A 55 -5.49 6.73 -2.61
N ALA A 56 -6.39 5.77 -2.89
CA ALA A 56 -6.28 4.38 -2.45
C ALA A 56 -4.99 3.73 -2.99
N LEU A 57 -4.57 4.10 -4.22
CA LEU A 57 -3.30 3.63 -4.78
C LEU A 57 -2.09 4.14 -3.98
N SER A 58 -2.19 5.32 -3.38
CA SER A 58 -1.10 5.85 -2.52
C SER A 58 -1.03 5.14 -1.18
N ILE A 59 -2.18 4.72 -0.63
CA ILE A 59 -2.23 3.83 0.54
C ILE A 59 -1.62 2.47 0.21
N LEU A 60 -1.95 1.89 -0.95
CA LEU A 60 -1.39 0.63 -1.41
C LEU A 60 0.14 0.69 -1.55
N ARG A 61 0.66 1.72 -2.24
CA ARG A 61 2.10 1.97 -2.38
C ARG A 61 2.81 2.07 -1.03
N TYR A 62 2.17 2.75 -0.08
CA TYR A 62 2.69 2.89 1.28
C TYR A 62 2.74 1.54 2.01
N GLU A 63 1.66 0.76 1.99
CA GLU A 63 1.63 -0.55 2.65
C GLU A 63 2.59 -1.55 1.98
N ALA A 64 2.66 -1.57 0.64
CA ALA A 64 3.60 -2.39 -0.10
C ALA A 64 5.06 -2.07 0.25
N ALA A 65 5.42 -0.78 0.34
CA ALA A 65 6.76 -0.37 0.73
C ALA A 65 7.12 -0.80 2.16
N LYS A 66 6.16 -0.74 3.09
CA LYS A 66 6.33 -1.29 4.45
C LYS A 66 6.58 -2.80 4.41
N LEU A 67 5.86 -3.54 3.56
CA LEU A 67 6.06 -4.98 3.39
C LEU A 67 7.42 -5.31 2.79
N GLU A 68 7.86 -4.58 1.76
CA GLU A 68 9.21 -4.71 1.20
C GLU A 68 10.29 -4.49 2.26
N ALA A 69 10.16 -3.40 3.02
CA ALA A 69 11.12 -3.05 4.06
C ALA A 69 11.16 -4.09 5.18
N THR A 70 10.00 -4.70 5.52
CA THR A 70 9.87 -5.66 6.62
C THR A 70 10.32 -7.06 6.22
N TRP A 71 9.75 -7.60 5.13
CA TRP A 71 9.88 -9.01 4.77
C TRP A 71 11.05 -9.31 3.83
N LEU A 72 11.40 -8.36 2.94
CA LEU A 72 12.60 -8.49 2.10
C LEU A 72 13.87 -8.00 2.82
N LYS A 73 13.76 -7.62 4.11
CA LYS A 73 14.85 -7.11 4.95
C LYS A 73 15.66 -5.98 4.30
N ARG A 74 15.03 -5.16 3.44
CA ARG A 74 15.70 -4.03 2.79
C ARG A 74 16.15 -3.01 3.83
N ARG A 75 17.39 -2.52 3.68
CA ARG A 75 17.96 -1.52 4.59
C ARG A 75 17.36 -0.13 4.40
N PHE A 76 16.98 0.19 3.16
CA PHE A 76 16.38 1.47 2.78
C PHE A 76 15.25 1.22 1.77
N VAL A 77 14.07 1.77 2.03
CA VAL A 77 12.94 1.83 1.10
C VAL A 77 12.38 3.23 1.16
N PHE A 78 12.33 3.90 0.01
CA PHE A 78 11.75 5.22 -0.13
C PHE A 78 10.58 5.17 -1.12
N ARG A 79 9.52 5.92 -0.85
CA ARG A 79 8.41 6.15 -1.79
C ARG A 79 8.02 7.62 -1.79
N SER A 80 7.81 8.13 -2.99
CA SER A 80 7.12 9.40 -3.23
C SER A 80 5.63 9.11 -3.43
N LEU A 81 4.78 9.69 -2.57
CA LEU A 81 3.34 9.48 -2.60
C LEU A 81 2.65 10.80 -2.99
N PRO A 82 1.77 10.83 -4.01
CA PRO A 82 1.14 12.06 -4.47
C PRO A 82 0.00 12.56 -3.57
N HIS A 83 -0.33 11.85 -2.48
CA HIS A 83 -1.43 12.18 -1.57
C HIS A 83 -0.96 12.26 -0.12
N ALA A 84 -1.72 12.96 0.73
CA ALA A 84 -1.49 13.15 2.16
C ALA A 84 -1.65 11.85 2.98
N VAL A 85 -0.81 10.84 2.70
CA VAL A 85 -0.97 9.46 3.19
C VAL A 85 -0.98 9.38 4.72
N LYS A 86 -0.26 10.25 5.42
CA LYS A 86 -0.30 10.31 6.89
C LYS A 86 -1.70 10.61 7.42
N LYS A 87 -2.38 11.61 6.84
CA LYS A 87 -3.74 12.01 7.22
C LYS A 87 -4.74 10.94 6.78
N LEU A 88 -4.63 10.47 5.55
CA LEU A 88 -5.49 9.41 5.01
C LEU A 88 -5.43 8.14 5.86
N ALA A 89 -4.24 7.71 6.28
CA ALA A 89 -4.08 6.55 7.15
C ALA A 89 -4.74 6.75 8.53
N ALA A 90 -4.63 7.95 9.11
CA ALA A 90 -5.27 8.27 10.38
C ALA A 90 -6.81 8.30 10.25
N TRP A 91 -7.33 8.91 9.18
CA TRP A 91 -8.75 8.97 8.85
C TRP A 91 -9.34 7.58 8.57
N LEU A 92 -8.67 6.75 7.77
CA LEU A 92 -9.04 5.34 7.58
C LEU A 92 -9.02 4.53 8.88
N ALA A 93 -8.10 4.85 9.80
CA ALA A 93 -8.08 4.21 11.11
C ALA A 93 -9.31 4.61 11.93
N ALA A 94 -9.72 5.88 11.87
CA ALA A 94 -10.91 6.43 12.53
C ALA A 94 -12.23 6.01 11.86
N GLY A 95 -12.19 5.56 10.60
CA GLY A 95 -13.35 5.02 9.88
C GLY A 95 -14.07 6.03 8.98
N ASP A 96 -13.60 7.27 8.93
CA ASP A 96 -14.17 8.31 8.07
C ASP A 96 -13.05 9.09 7.38
N VAL A 97 -13.18 9.30 6.07
CA VAL A 97 -12.25 10.08 5.24
C VAL A 97 -13.04 11.22 4.63
N PRO A 98 -12.78 12.49 5.03
CA PRO A 98 -13.52 13.63 4.52
C PRO A 98 -13.45 13.72 3.01
N GLU A 99 -14.55 14.10 2.36
CA GLU A 99 -14.54 14.38 0.93
C GLU A 99 -13.61 15.55 0.59
N GLY A 100 -12.85 15.43 -0.50
CA GLY A 100 -12.01 16.51 -1.00
C GLY A 100 -10.74 16.03 -1.71
N SER A 101 -9.98 17.00 -2.22
CA SER A 101 -8.65 16.71 -2.78
C SER A 101 -7.68 16.37 -1.66
N HIS A 102 -7.21 15.13 -1.64
CA HIS A 102 -6.15 14.69 -0.75
C HIS A 102 -4.77 14.77 -1.41
N GLN A 103 -4.66 15.48 -2.54
CA GLN A 103 -3.43 15.62 -3.29
C GLN A 103 -2.45 16.50 -2.51
N ARG A 104 -1.37 15.88 -2.06
CA ARG A 104 -0.27 16.51 -1.34
C ARG A 104 0.89 15.54 -1.37
N PHE A 105 2.04 16.01 -1.84
CA PHE A 105 3.25 15.21 -1.83
C PHE A 105 3.61 14.79 -0.39
N SER A 106 3.69 13.49 -0.15
CA SER A 106 4.11 12.88 1.11
C SER A 106 5.23 11.88 0.85
N PRO A 107 6.47 12.20 1.22
CA PRO A 107 7.56 11.23 1.19
C PRO A 107 7.41 10.21 2.32
N ALA A 108 7.69 8.95 2.03
CA ALA A 108 7.73 7.87 3.00
C ALA A 108 9.09 7.17 2.96
N LEU A 109 9.69 6.99 4.12
CA LEU A 109 11.01 6.38 4.26
C LEU A 109 10.98 5.30 5.34
N TRP A 110 11.48 4.12 4.98
CA TRP A 110 11.79 3.03 5.90
C TRP A 110 13.28 2.76 5.87
N TRP A 111 13.90 2.68 7.04
CA TRP A 111 15.34 2.43 7.13
C TRP A 111 15.71 1.60 8.36
N ARG A 112 16.86 0.91 8.29
CA ARG A 112 17.44 0.17 9.41
C ARG A 112 18.96 0.11 9.30
N ALA A 113 19.65 0.10 10.45
CA ALA A 113 21.10 0.07 10.48
C ALA A 113 21.69 -1.23 9.92
N SER A 114 21.03 -2.38 10.11
CA SER A 114 21.40 -3.69 9.56
C SER A 114 20.15 -4.52 9.26
N ALA A 115 20.28 -5.64 8.54
CA ALA A 115 19.15 -6.54 8.27
C ALA A 115 18.47 -7.06 9.56
N SER A 116 19.23 -7.22 10.64
CA SER A 116 18.76 -7.64 11.97
C SER A 116 18.26 -6.49 12.85
N SER A 117 18.50 -5.24 12.48
CA SER A 117 18.08 -4.08 13.27
C SER A 117 16.57 -3.80 13.15
N ARG A 118 16.03 -3.14 14.18
CA ARG A 118 14.65 -2.63 14.18
C ARG A 118 14.45 -1.67 13.00
N LEU A 119 13.37 -1.88 12.25
CA LEU A 119 12.96 -1.00 11.16
C LEU A 119 12.42 0.31 11.74
N ARG A 120 12.99 1.43 11.27
CA ARG A 120 12.51 2.79 11.52
C ARG A 120 11.68 3.25 10.32
N HIS A 121 10.74 4.15 10.57
CA HIS A 121 9.81 4.65 9.57
C HIS A 121 9.51 6.12 9.81
N TRP A 122 9.45 6.88 8.72
CA TRP A 122 9.06 8.29 8.69
C TRP A 122 8.11 8.53 7.50
N LEU A 123 7.10 9.35 7.74
CA LEU A 123 6.08 9.72 6.77
C LEU A 123 5.78 11.22 6.92
N GLY A 124 5.98 11.94 5.82
CA GLY A 124 5.82 13.40 5.71
C GLY A 124 4.40 13.88 5.43
#